data_AF-A0A932KQ90-F1
#
_entry.id   AF-A0A932KQ90-F1
#
_cell.length_a   1.000
_cell.length_b   1.000
_cell.length_c   1.000
_cell.angle_alpha   90.00
_cell.angle_beta   90.00
_cell.angle_gamma   90.00
#
_symmetry.space_group_name_H-M   'P 1'
#
loop_
_entity.id
_entity.type
_entity.pdbx_description
1 polymer ?
#
loop_
_entity_poly.entity_id
_entity_poly.type
_entity_poly.pdbx_seq_one_letter_code
_entity_poly.pdbx_strand_id
1 'polypeptide(L)'
;MTALANCGGALGLLLFQRPLFERLGIPLPLDPHYFVWMAGLSFANGLLAYYVYRDPPRSRDLLKVGIVGKGFFSLTAVYYYIFAGLHGFFLLMGLWDGIFAFIFALYLIQLQAPDLARMNAGEVWEGNGSVPRRAAILFYSLTGTGRQSVLFLKRGLESGGYTVDSFPIRPIERDLFSFPFRSLGQFLRIAGRAILRRPARIEPLRLPAEHDYDLVVVEAQTWFVGVSAPVEAVFQDEGNRAFFEGRDAAVIVVCRGLWRRSQAMVVRHLERFGARVVGSRAYEHAGREPSRLFTLAAYLATGEAGRPRWLRWLLQPRYGLSGGALEDVERFGAALAARRS
;
A
#
# COMPACT_ATOMS: atom_id res chain seq x y z
N MET A 1 -13.08 4.78 10.39
CA MET A 1 -12.61 4.62 11.79
C MET A 1 -12.52 5.96 12.51
N THR A 2 -11.75 6.93 12.00
CA THR A 2 -11.65 8.28 12.59
C THR A 2 -13.00 8.93 12.90
N ALA A 3 -13.93 8.92 11.94
CA ALA A 3 -15.27 9.45 12.14
C ALA A 3 -16.00 8.80 13.32
N LEU A 4 -15.94 7.47 13.44
CA LEU A 4 -16.54 6.71 14.53
C LEU A 4 -15.85 7.00 15.87
N ALA A 5 -14.51 7.08 15.88
CA ALA A 5 -13.74 7.37 17.08
C ALA A 5 -14.06 8.78 17.62
N ASN A 6 -14.11 9.76 16.74
CA ASN A 6 -14.41 11.14 17.10
C ASN A 6 -15.89 11.33 17.48
N CYS A 7 -16.84 10.93 16.63
CA CYS A 7 -18.27 11.09 16.92
C CYS A 7 -18.72 10.21 18.09
N GLY A 8 -18.45 8.91 18.00
CA GLY A 8 -18.85 7.94 19.01
C GLY A 8 -18.10 8.13 20.33
N GLY A 9 -16.80 8.42 20.26
CA GLY A 9 -16.00 8.72 21.46
C GLY A 9 -16.45 10.00 22.15
N ALA A 10 -16.72 11.07 21.41
CA ALA A 10 -17.24 12.32 21.98
C ALA A 10 -18.61 12.12 22.64
N LEU A 11 -19.55 11.43 21.97
CA LEU A 11 -20.85 11.11 22.56
C LEU A 11 -20.72 10.23 23.81
N GLY A 12 -19.87 9.20 23.76
CA GLY A 12 -19.61 8.33 24.90
C GLY A 12 -19.01 9.08 26.09
N LEU A 13 -18.07 9.99 25.82
CA LEU A 13 -17.47 10.86 26.84
C LEU A 13 -18.50 11.81 27.46
N LEU A 14 -19.44 12.33 26.68
CA LEU A 14 -20.51 13.21 27.18
C LEU A 14 -21.55 12.46 28.02
N LEU A 15 -21.98 11.27 27.56
CA LEU A 15 -23.04 10.51 28.22
C LEU A 15 -22.55 9.73 29.44
N PHE A 16 -21.27 9.31 29.44
CA PHE A 16 -20.71 8.40 30.45
C PHE A 16 -19.44 8.96 31.11
N GLN A 17 -19.31 10.29 31.16
CA GLN A 17 -18.12 10.97 31.68
C GLN A 17 -17.65 10.44 33.04
N ARG A 18 -18.48 10.58 34.08
CA ARG A 18 -18.16 10.18 35.46
C ARG A 18 -17.79 8.69 35.57
N PRO A 19 -18.66 7.74 35.15
CA PRO A 19 -18.34 6.32 35.32
C PRO A 19 -17.12 5.88 34.50
N LEU A 20 -16.85 6.53 33.36
CA LEU A 20 -15.65 6.25 32.57
C LEU A 20 -14.39 6.76 33.26
N PHE A 21 -14.42 8.01 33.75
CA PHE A 21 -13.28 8.67 34.37
C PHE A 21 -12.89 7.98 35.68
N GLU A 22 -13.87 7.64 36.51
CA GLU A 22 -13.64 6.88 37.75
C GLU A 22 -13.00 5.52 37.47
N ARG A 23 -13.52 4.76 36.49
CA ARG A 23 -12.94 3.45 36.10
C ARG A 23 -11.52 3.54 35.56
N LEU A 24 -11.20 4.65 34.88
CA LEU A 24 -9.89 4.88 34.28
C LEU A 24 -8.92 5.64 35.20
N GLY A 25 -9.36 6.01 36.42
CA GLY A 25 -8.56 6.81 37.36
C GLY A 25 -8.28 8.24 36.88
N ILE A 26 -9.09 8.76 35.95
CA ILE A 26 -8.93 10.09 35.37
C ILE A 26 -9.62 11.11 36.29
N PRO A 27 -8.95 12.18 36.72
CA PRO A 27 -9.60 13.24 37.48
C PRO A 27 -10.71 13.89 36.65
N LEU A 28 -11.84 14.17 37.28
CA LEU A 28 -12.93 14.90 36.61
C LEU A 28 -12.43 16.27 36.17
N PRO A 29 -12.86 16.76 34.99
CA PRO A 29 -12.45 18.06 34.51
C PRO A 29 -12.95 19.14 35.48
N LEU A 30 -12.07 20.11 35.74
CA LEU A 30 -12.33 21.23 36.65
C LEU A 30 -13.50 22.10 36.15
N ASP A 31 -13.62 22.24 34.83
CA ASP A 31 -14.73 22.96 34.18
C ASP A 31 -15.51 22.00 33.25
N PRO A 32 -16.76 21.65 33.61
CA PRO A 32 -17.60 20.79 32.78
C PRO A 32 -18.05 21.46 31.49
N HIS A 33 -18.18 22.80 31.43
CA HIS A 33 -18.57 23.51 30.21
C HIS A 33 -17.47 23.43 29.16
N TYR A 34 -16.21 23.63 29.57
CA TYR A 34 -15.06 23.48 28.68
C TYR A 34 -14.98 22.04 28.11
N PHE A 35 -15.23 21.05 28.95
CA PHE A 35 -15.26 19.65 28.53
C PHE A 35 -16.34 19.37 27.48
N VAL A 36 -17.56 19.89 27.68
CA VAL A 36 -18.67 19.76 26.72
C VAL A 36 -18.31 20.40 25.38
N TRP A 37 -17.73 21.60 25.38
CA TRP A 37 -17.28 22.28 24.17
C TRP A 37 -16.23 21.47 23.40
N MET A 38 -15.23 20.93 24.11
CA MET A 38 -14.19 20.10 23.51
C MET A 38 -14.76 18.80 22.91
N ALA A 39 -15.72 18.17 23.58
CA ALA A 39 -16.41 17.01 23.06
C ALA A 39 -17.24 17.36 21.80
N GLY A 40 -17.95 18.49 21.82
CA GLY A 40 -18.69 19.00 20.65
C GLY A 40 -17.77 19.25 19.44
N LEU A 41 -16.61 19.87 19.65
CA LEU A 41 -15.60 20.07 18.60
C LEU A 41 -15.06 18.74 18.06
N SER A 42 -14.78 17.78 18.94
CA SER A 42 -14.35 16.44 18.55
C SER A 42 -15.41 15.74 17.69
N PHE A 43 -16.69 15.84 18.07
CA PHE A 43 -17.81 15.31 17.29
C PHE A 43 -17.89 15.94 15.89
N ALA A 44 -17.80 17.27 15.80
CA ALA A 44 -17.79 17.98 14.51
C ALA A 44 -16.63 17.52 13.60
N ASN A 45 -15.43 17.35 14.17
CA ASN A 45 -14.29 16.78 13.45
C ASN A 45 -14.55 15.32 12.98
N GLY A 46 -15.36 14.56 13.71
CA GLY A 46 -15.79 13.23 13.30
C GLY A 46 -16.71 13.28 12.08
N LEU A 47 -17.65 14.23 12.02
CA LEU A 47 -18.49 14.47 10.84
C LEU A 47 -17.64 14.89 9.64
N LEU A 48 -16.65 15.76 9.85
CA LEU A 48 -15.71 16.16 8.80
C LEU A 48 -14.98 14.93 8.22
N ALA A 49 -14.46 14.07 9.10
CA ALA A 49 -13.80 12.84 8.68
C ALA A 49 -14.75 11.87 7.94
N TYR A 50 -16.05 11.88 8.26
CA TYR A 50 -17.06 11.11 7.53
C TYR A 50 -17.26 11.65 6.11
N TYR A 51 -17.33 12.97 5.91
CA TYR A 51 -17.42 13.55 4.57
C TYR A 51 -16.18 13.30 3.73
N VAL A 52 -14.98 13.39 4.33
CA VAL A 52 -13.72 12.99 3.68
C VAL A 52 -13.77 11.53 3.25
N TYR A 53 -14.31 10.63 4.10
CA TYR A 53 -14.47 9.22 3.76
C TYR A 53 -15.46 8.99 2.62
N ARG A 54 -16.56 9.76 2.55
CA ARG A 54 -17.61 9.60 1.53
C ARG A 54 -17.13 9.97 0.13
N ASP A 55 -16.36 11.05 0.01
CA ASP A 55 -15.78 11.46 -1.28
C ASP A 55 -14.35 12.03 -1.08
N PRO A 56 -13.35 11.14 -0.94
CA PRO A 56 -11.99 11.58 -0.68
C PRO A 56 -11.37 12.41 -1.81
N PRO A 57 -11.56 12.08 -3.12
CA PRO A 57 -11.02 12.88 -4.21
C PRO A 57 -11.51 14.33 -4.23
N ARG A 58 -12.77 14.60 -3.85
CA ARG A 58 -13.33 15.96 -3.75
C ARG A 58 -12.98 16.66 -2.43
N SER A 59 -12.62 15.91 -1.39
CA SER A 59 -12.39 16.43 -0.03
C SER A 59 -10.91 16.65 0.30
N ARG A 60 -10.05 16.95 -0.69
CA ARG A 60 -8.60 17.05 -0.51
C ARG A 60 -8.18 18.11 0.51
N ASP A 61 -8.81 19.27 0.49
CA ASP A 61 -8.45 20.35 1.41
C ASP A 61 -8.91 20.03 2.85
N LEU A 62 -10.05 19.36 3.00
CA LEU A 62 -10.49 18.85 4.30
C LEU A 62 -9.54 17.77 4.83
N LEU A 63 -8.98 16.93 3.94
CA LEU A 63 -7.95 15.97 4.30
C LEU A 63 -6.68 16.66 4.81
N LYS A 64 -6.22 17.75 4.16
CA LYS A 64 -5.08 18.56 4.61
C LYS A 64 -5.32 19.15 6.00
N VAL A 65 -6.48 19.76 6.21
CA VAL A 65 -6.87 20.31 7.52
C VAL A 65 -6.90 19.21 8.58
N GLY A 66 -7.45 18.03 8.26
CA GLY A 66 -7.47 16.88 9.14
C GLY A 66 -6.07 16.38 9.52
N ILE A 67 -5.12 16.36 8.56
CA ILE A 67 -3.72 15.99 8.82
C ILE A 67 -3.07 16.98 9.80
N VAL A 68 -3.18 18.29 9.54
CA VAL A 68 -2.59 19.32 10.39
C VAL A 68 -3.22 19.30 11.79
N GLY A 69 -4.55 19.27 11.86
CA GLY A 69 -5.28 19.27 13.14
C GLY A 69 -4.94 18.07 14.01
N LYS A 70 -4.95 16.86 13.43
CA LYS A 70 -4.60 15.64 14.17
C LYS A 70 -3.12 15.56 14.52
N GLY A 71 -2.23 15.99 13.62
CA GLY A 71 -0.81 16.07 13.90
C GLY A 71 -0.51 17.01 15.06
N PHE A 72 -1.13 18.19 15.07
CA PHE A 72 -1.00 19.15 16.16
C PHE A 72 -1.56 18.60 17.49
N PHE A 73 -2.76 18.01 17.47
CA PHE A 73 -3.33 17.36 18.65
C PHE A 73 -2.40 16.26 19.20
N SER A 74 -1.86 15.41 18.33
CA SER A 74 -0.90 14.36 18.70
C SER A 74 0.36 14.94 19.37
N LEU A 75 0.96 15.97 18.77
CA LEU A 75 2.15 16.63 19.30
C LEU A 75 1.89 17.27 20.67
N THR A 76 0.75 17.98 20.82
CA THR A 76 0.38 18.58 22.10
C THR A 76 0.12 17.52 23.18
N ALA A 77 -0.54 16.41 22.85
CA ALA A 77 -0.77 15.32 23.79
C ALA A 77 0.55 14.72 24.30
N VAL A 78 1.53 14.51 23.41
CA VAL A 78 2.87 14.06 23.79
C VAL A 78 3.57 15.09 24.67
N TYR A 79 3.53 16.37 24.29
CA TYR A 79 4.13 17.45 25.06
C TYR A 79 3.56 17.53 26.49
N TYR A 80 2.24 17.60 26.65
CA TYR A 80 1.61 17.70 27.98
C TYR A 80 1.77 16.42 28.81
N TYR A 81 1.91 15.25 28.17
CA TYR A 81 2.25 14.01 28.87
C TYR A 81 3.65 14.08 29.48
N ILE A 82 4.64 14.57 28.72
CA ILE A 82 6.03 14.65 29.17
C ILE A 82 6.22 15.76 30.22
N PHE A 83 5.60 16.93 30.02
CA PHE A 83 5.95 18.14 30.77
C PHE A 83 4.89 18.61 31.76
N ALA A 84 3.65 18.11 31.70
CA ALA A 84 2.54 18.66 32.46
C ALA A 84 1.63 17.62 33.11
N GLY A 85 2.07 16.35 33.16
CA GLY A 85 1.32 15.29 33.83
C GLY A 85 -0.01 14.92 33.16
N LEU A 86 -0.14 15.07 31.83
CA LEU A 86 -1.32 14.58 31.12
C LEU A 86 -1.54 13.09 31.41
N HIS A 87 -2.78 12.71 31.71
CA HIS A 87 -3.09 11.31 31.97
C HIS A 87 -2.82 10.43 30.74
N GLY A 88 -2.28 9.21 30.95
CA GLY A 88 -1.87 8.30 29.87
C GLY A 88 -3.00 7.91 28.90
N PHE A 89 -4.26 7.95 29.36
CA PHE A 89 -5.43 7.77 28.49
C PHE A 89 -5.48 8.79 27.34
N PHE A 90 -5.18 10.07 27.61
CA PHE A 90 -5.19 11.11 26.58
C PHE A 90 -3.95 11.05 25.70
N LEU A 91 -2.80 10.60 26.23
CA LEU A 91 -1.64 10.28 25.41
C LEU A 91 -2.00 9.21 24.37
N LEU A 92 -2.67 8.13 24.78
CA LEU A 92 -3.09 7.06 23.85
C LEU A 92 -3.95 7.61 22.71
N MET A 93 -4.91 8.50 23.02
CA MET A 93 -5.74 9.17 22.02
C MET A 93 -4.91 10.07 21.09
N GLY A 94 -3.95 10.81 21.65
CA GLY A 94 -3.01 11.62 20.88
C GLY A 94 -2.13 10.81 19.93
N LEU A 95 -1.58 9.68 20.39
CA LEU A 95 -0.80 8.77 19.56
C LEU A 95 -1.63 8.16 18.43
N TRP A 96 -2.88 7.79 18.74
CA TRP A 96 -3.84 7.30 17.75
C TRP A 96 -4.15 8.33 16.66
N ASP A 97 -4.30 9.60 17.04
CA ASP A 97 -4.49 10.70 16.08
C ASP A 97 -3.25 10.96 15.23
N GLY A 98 -2.05 10.79 15.80
CA GLY A 98 -0.79 10.82 15.05
C GLY A 98 -0.72 9.74 13.96
N ILE A 99 -1.16 8.52 14.28
CA ILE A 99 -1.25 7.42 13.30
C ILE A 99 -2.22 7.79 12.17
N PHE A 100 -3.38 8.36 12.47
CA PHE A 100 -4.31 8.80 11.41
C PHE A 100 -3.77 9.95 10.58
N ALA A 101 -3.14 10.95 11.19
CA ALA A 101 -2.51 12.05 10.48
C ALA A 101 -1.49 11.51 9.47
N PHE A 102 -0.67 10.53 9.89
CA PHE A 102 0.28 9.86 9.02
C PHE A 102 -0.38 9.10 7.88
N ILE A 103 -1.40 8.27 8.15
CA ILE A 103 -2.14 7.52 7.11
C ILE A 103 -2.81 8.49 6.11
N PHE A 104 -3.41 9.57 6.60
CA PHE A 104 -4.03 10.60 5.76
C PHE A 104 -3.00 11.31 4.89
N ALA A 105 -1.81 11.61 5.40
CA ALA A 105 -0.72 12.17 4.61
C ALA A 105 -0.30 11.22 3.48
N LEU A 106 -0.16 9.93 3.76
CA LEU A 106 0.13 8.93 2.73
C LEU A 106 -0.95 8.87 1.65
N TYR A 107 -2.22 8.90 2.07
CA TYR A 107 -3.34 8.91 1.13
C TYR A 107 -3.38 10.19 0.28
N LEU A 108 -3.10 11.36 0.88
CA LEU A 108 -3.00 12.62 0.17
C LEU A 108 -1.90 12.58 -0.90
N ILE A 109 -0.72 12.03 -0.56
CA ILE A 109 0.39 11.86 -1.50
C ILE A 109 -0.02 11.02 -2.72
N GLN A 110 -0.82 9.97 -2.52
CA GLN A 110 -1.36 9.19 -3.63
C GLN A 110 -2.35 10.00 -4.48
N LEU A 111 -3.26 10.77 -3.86
CA LEU A 111 -4.25 11.57 -4.58
C LEU A 111 -3.64 12.71 -5.41
N GLN A 112 -2.44 13.17 -5.06
CA GLN A 112 -1.75 14.29 -5.70
C GLN A 112 -0.92 13.90 -6.93
N ALA A 113 -1.05 12.69 -7.46
CA ALA A 113 -0.34 12.25 -8.66
C ALA A 113 -1.22 12.48 -9.94
N PRO A 114 -0.92 13.48 -10.79
CA PRO A 114 -1.70 13.78 -12.01
C PRO A 114 -1.54 12.72 -13.12
N ASP A 115 -0.45 11.98 -13.10
CA ASP A 115 -0.07 10.87 -13.98
C ASP A 115 -0.95 9.62 -13.85
N LEU A 116 -1.79 9.54 -12.80
CA LEU A 116 -2.61 8.38 -12.50
C LEU A 116 -3.79 8.18 -13.45
N ALA A 117 -4.25 9.22 -14.14
CA ALA A 117 -5.52 9.16 -14.85
C ALA A 117 -5.53 8.16 -16.02
N ARG A 118 -4.40 7.99 -16.73
CA ARG A 118 -4.29 7.13 -17.92
C ARG A 118 -4.02 5.66 -17.60
N MET A 119 -3.41 5.36 -16.46
CA MET A 119 -2.76 4.05 -16.22
C MET A 119 -3.64 3.05 -15.43
N ASN A 120 -4.85 3.46 -15.04
CA ASN A 120 -5.74 2.69 -14.16
C ASN A 120 -6.84 1.91 -14.89
N ALA A 121 -6.94 2.01 -16.23
CA ALA A 121 -8.06 1.44 -16.97
C ALA A 121 -7.95 -0.08 -17.20
N GLY A 122 -6.79 -0.69 -16.91
CA GLY A 122 -6.57 -2.12 -17.14
C GLY A 122 -6.63 -2.52 -18.62
N GLU A 123 -6.54 -1.53 -19.51
CA GLU A 123 -6.51 -1.69 -20.96
C GLU A 123 -5.18 -2.30 -21.39
N VAL A 124 -5.26 -3.09 -22.46
CA VAL A 124 -4.10 -3.55 -23.22
C VAL A 124 -4.07 -2.74 -24.50
N TRP A 125 -2.95 -2.07 -24.75
CA TRP A 125 -2.71 -1.24 -25.92
C TRP A 125 -1.95 -2.02 -27.00
N GLU A 126 -1.90 -1.46 -28.19
CA GLU A 126 -1.24 -2.09 -29.34
C GLU A 126 0.26 -2.30 -29.08
N GLY A 127 0.73 -3.46 -29.51
CA GLY A 127 2.06 -4.06 -29.46
C GLY A 127 3.00 -3.56 -30.57
N ASN A 128 4.29 -3.87 -30.50
CA ASN A 128 5.16 -3.84 -31.70
C ASN A 128 5.00 -5.14 -32.51
N GLY A 129 4.23 -6.11 -31.99
CA GLY A 129 3.78 -7.29 -32.73
C GLY A 129 4.89 -8.19 -33.27
N SER A 130 6.04 -8.23 -32.61
CA SER A 130 7.22 -8.91 -33.15
C SER A 130 7.26 -10.40 -32.82
N VAL A 131 7.77 -11.18 -33.77
CA VAL A 131 8.36 -12.50 -33.54
C VAL A 131 9.79 -12.28 -33.04
N PRO A 132 10.27 -12.99 -32.00
CA PRO A 132 9.69 -14.16 -31.37
C PRO A 132 8.68 -13.84 -30.24
N ARG A 133 7.70 -14.73 -30.01
CA ARG A 133 6.74 -14.63 -28.90
C ARG A 133 7.37 -15.12 -27.59
N ARG A 134 8.19 -14.27 -26.98
CA ARG A 134 8.91 -14.59 -25.74
C ARG A 134 8.71 -13.49 -24.72
N ALA A 135 8.16 -13.84 -23.56
CA ALA A 135 7.96 -12.91 -22.47
C ALA A 135 8.95 -13.16 -21.33
N ALA A 136 9.46 -12.07 -20.75
CA ALA A 136 10.20 -12.11 -19.50
C ALA A 136 9.38 -11.46 -18.39
N ILE A 137 9.27 -12.12 -17.23
CA ILE A 137 8.60 -11.56 -16.06
C ILE A 137 9.64 -11.27 -14.97
N LEU A 138 9.88 -9.99 -14.68
CA LEU A 138 10.66 -9.56 -13.51
C LEU A 138 9.72 -9.45 -12.31
N PHE A 139 10.08 -10.05 -11.17
CA PHE A 139 9.22 -9.99 -9.99
C PHE A 139 9.97 -10.01 -8.67
N TYR A 140 9.36 -9.44 -7.64
CA TYR A 140 9.81 -9.55 -6.25
C TYR A 140 8.62 -9.85 -5.35
N SER A 141 8.75 -10.85 -4.49
CA SER A 141 7.65 -11.26 -3.63
C SER A 141 8.10 -11.54 -2.20
N LEU A 142 7.81 -10.60 -1.28
CA LEU A 142 8.10 -10.77 0.15
C LEU A 142 7.25 -11.86 0.82
N THR A 143 5.93 -11.88 0.56
CA THR A 143 4.96 -12.77 1.24
C THR A 143 4.48 -13.96 0.40
N GLY A 144 5.01 -14.11 -0.82
CA GLY A 144 4.56 -15.12 -1.78
C GLY A 144 3.40 -14.70 -2.70
N THR A 145 2.67 -13.62 -2.40
CA THR A 145 1.50 -13.21 -3.19
C THR A 145 1.87 -12.73 -4.60
N GLY A 146 2.99 -11.99 -4.75
CA GLY A 146 3.49 -11.59 -6.07
C GLY A 146 3.96 -12.80 -6.89
N ARG A 147 4.58 -13.79 -6.24
CA ARG A 147 4.93 -15.05 -6.91
C ARG A 147 3.68 -15.78 -7.42
N GLN A 148 2.60 -15.76 -6.67
CA GLN A 148 1.33 -16.37 -7.07
C GLN A 148 0.72 -15.65 -8.29
N SER A 149 0.72 -14.32 -8.32
CA SER A 149 0.22 -13.59 -9.50
C SER A 149 1.08 -13.85 -10.74
N VAL A 150 2.40 -13.95 -10.60
CA VAL A 150 3.30 -14.30 -11.71
C VAL A 150 2.96 -15.67 -12.31
N LEU A 151 2.61 -16.66 -11.49
CA LEU A 151 2.20 -17.98 -11.99
C LEU A 151 0.93 -17.92 -12.86
N PHE A 152 -0.08 -17.17 -12.43
CA PHE A 152 -1.33 -17.02 -13.20
C PHE A 152 -1.12 -16.17 -14.46
N LEU A 153 -0.33 -15.10 -14.35
CA LEU A 153 0.02 -14.27 -15.50
C LEU A 153 0.74 -15.09 -16.57
N LYS A 154 1.71 -15.92 -16.14
CA LYS A 154 2.46 -16.83 -17.00
C LYS A 154 1.54 -17.79 -17.73
N ARG A 155 0.56 -18.42 -17.06
CA ARG A 155 -0.44 -19.29 -17.70
C ARG A 155 -1.22 -18.56 -18.80
N GLY A 156 -1.64 -17.34 -18.52
CA GLY A 156 -2.34 -16.49 -19.48
C GLY A 156 -1.51 -16.23 -20.73
N LEU A 157 -0.26 -15.84 -20.57
CA LEU A 157 0.67 -15.61 -21.68
C LEU A 157 0.95 -16.89 -22.47
N GLU A 158 1.21 -18.01 -21.80
CA GLU A 158 1.48 -19.31 -22.43
C GLU A 158 0.28 -19.82 -23.23
N SER A 159 -0.95 -19.60 -22.76
CA SER A 159 -2.17 -19.93 -23.50
C SER A 159 -2.31 -19.14 -24.81
N GLY A 160 -1.66 -17.97 -24.91
CA GLY A 160 -1.56 -17.16 -26.13
C GLY A 160 -0.34 -17.48 -26.99
N GLY A 161 0.40 -18.55 -26.67
CA GLY A 161 1.55 -19.05 -27.44
C GLY A 161 2.88 -18.36 -27.14
N TYR A 162 3.02 -17.71 -25.99
CA TYR A 162 4.30 -17.16 -25.53
C TYR A 162 5.13 -18.21 -24.79
N THR A 163 6.44 -18.21 -25.04
CA THR A 163 7.40 -18.84 -24.11
C THR A 163 7.74 -17.84 -23.01
N VAL A 164 7.55 -18.22 -21.74
CA VAL A 164 7.64 -17.28 -20.61
C VAL A 164 8.74 -17.66 -19.62
N ASP A 165 9.72 -16.79 -19.49
CA ASP A 165 10.77 -16.87 -18.47
C ASP A 165 10.46 -15.94 -17.30
N SER A 166 10.77 -16.34 -16.07
CA SER A 166 10.49 -15.56 -14.86
C SER A 166 11.75 -15.35 -14.04
N PHE A 167 12.11 -14.09 -13.81
CA PHE A 167 13.34 -13.66 -13.16
C PHE A 167 13.04 -13.03 -11.80
N PRO A 168 13.33 -13.73 -10.69
CA PRO A 168 13.16 -13.16 -9.37
C PRO A 168 14.24 -12.11 -9.07
N ILE A 169 13.82 -10.95 -8.60
CA ILE A 169 14.69 -9.90 -8.08
C ILE A 169 15.09 -10.31 -6.66
N ARG A 170 16.40 -10.41 -6.41
CA ARG A 170 16.94 -10.89 -5.12
C ARG A 170 17.64 -9.76 -4.38
N PRO A 171 17.09 -9.28 -3.25
CA PRO A 171 17.80 -8.32 -2.41
C PRO A 171 19.02 -8.99 -1.75
N ILE A 172 20.15 -8.28 -1.73
CA ILE A 172 21.38 -8.71 -1.05
C ILE A 172 21.16 -8.73 0.48
N GLU A 173 20.38 -7.78 0.99
CA GLU A 173 20.08 -7.61 2.42
C GLU A 173 18.99 -8.61 2.89
N ARG A 174 19.27 -9.91 2.80
CA ARG A 174 18.30 -11.00 3.01
C ARG A 174 17.60 -10.95 4.37
N ASP A 175 18.29 -10.57 5.44
CA ASP A 175 17.68 -10.43 6.76
C ASP A 175 16.68 -9.29 6.83
N LEU A 176 16.96 -8.16 6.16
CA LEU A 176 16.03 -7.02 6.11
C LEU A 176 14.80 -7.40 5.30
N PHE A 177 14.98 -8.04 4.15
CA PHE A 177 13.90 -8.46 3.26
C PHE A 177 13.42 -9.90 3.52
N SER A 178 13.30 -10.26 4.81
CA SER A 178 12.78 -11.54 5.26
C SER A 178 11.32 -11.44 5.71
N PHE A 179 10.60 -12.55 5.61
CA PHE A 179 9.22 -12.69 6.06
C PHE A 179 9.08 -13.99 6.88
N PRO A 180 8.34 -13.99 8.00
CA PRO A 180 7.68 -12.84 8.65
C PRO A 180 8.67 -11.84 9.23
N PHE A 181 8.19 -10.64 9.58
CA PHE A 181 9.04 -9.63 10.20
C PHE A 181 9.39 -10.01 11.63
N ARG A 182 10.69 -10.04 11.91
CA ARG A 182 11.28 -10.41 13.21
C ARG A 182 11.21 -9.29 14.24
N SER A 183 11.05 -8.03 13.81
CA SER A 183 10.94 -6.89 14.71
C SER A 183 10.21 -5.69 14.10
N LEU A 184 9.70 -4.80 14.96
CA LEU A 184 9.16 -3.51 14.55
C LEU A 184 10.22 -2.66 13.84
N GLY A 185 11.48 -2.73 14.28
CA GLY A 185 12.59 -2.02 13.64
C GLY A 185 12.82 -2.45 12.18
N GLN A 186 12.66 -3.75 11.88
CA GLN A 186 12.72 -4.27 10.50
C GLN A 186 11.61 -3.66 9.65
N PHE A 187 10.37 -3.70 10.14
CA PHE A 187 9.20 -3.11 9.46
C PHE A 187 9.39 -1.63 9.18
N LEU A 188 9.80 -0.84 10.19
CA LEU A 188 10.00 0.60 10.06
C LEU A 188 11.11 0.95 9.06
N ARG A 189 12.19 0.15 9.00
CA ARG A 189 13.26 0.35 8.00
C ARG A 189 12.75 0.14 6.57
N ILE A 190 11.96 -0.91 6.33
CA ILE A 190 11.36 -1.18 5.00
C ILE A 190 10.34 -0.09 4.66
N ALA A 191 9.49 0.29 5.62
CA ALA A 191 8.53 1.38 5.46
C ALA A 191 9.20 2.69 5.07
N GLY A 192 10.25 3.06 5.80
CA GLY A 192 11.04 4.26 5.53
C GLY A 192 11.66 4.24 4.13
N ARG A 193 12.17 3.10 3.67
CA ARG A 193 12.69 2.97 2.29
C ARG A 193 11.60 3.20 1.25
N ALA A 194 10.42 2.62 1.44
CA ALA A 194 9.32 2.78 0.48
C ALA A 194 8.80 4.23 0.43
N ILE A 195 8.66 4.88 1.59
CA ILE A 195 8.19 6.27 1.70
C ILE A 195 9.20 7.25 1.12
N LEU A 196 10.48 7.08 1.48
CA LEU A 196 11.58 7.94 1.01
C LEU A 196 12.13 7.54 -0.36
N ARG A 197 11.54 6.51 -1.01
CA ARG A 197 11.96 5.96 -2.30
C ARG A 197 13.44 5.59 -2.36
N ARG A 198 13.96 5.00 -1.28
CA ARG A 198 15.34 4.50 -1.23
C ARG A 198 15.40 3.06 -1.78
N PRO A 199 16.11 2.80 -2.89
CA PRO A 199 16.21 1.45 -3.45
C PRO A 199 16.92 0.49 -2.49
N ALA A 200 16.64 -0.80 -2.63
CA ALA A 200 17.43 -1.85 -1.99
C ALA A 200 18.71 -2.11 -2.79
N ARG A 201 19.68 -2.80 -2.18
CA ARG A 201 20.75 -3.44 -2.97
C ARG A 201 20.25 -4.80 -3.44
N ILE A 202 20.34 -5.07 -4.75
CA ILE A 202 19.92 -6.32 -5.37
C ILE A 202 21.10 -7.04 -6.01
N GLU A 203 21.04 -8.38 -6.06
CA GLU A 203 21.93 -9.17 -6.91
C GLU A 203 21.71 -8.74 -8.38
N PRO A 204 22.76 -8.72 -9.23
CA PRO A 204 22.60 -8.45 -10.65
C PRO A 204 21.53 -9.35 -11.26
N LEU A 205 20.69 -8.77 -12.14
CA LEU A 205 19.65 -9.53 -12.81
C LEU A 205 20.29 -10.60 -13.69
N ARG A 206 19.91 -11.87 -13.49
CA ARG A 206 20.41 -13.00 -14.28
C ARG A 206 19.64 -13.11 -15.58
N LEU A 207 19.81 -12.11 -16.45
CA LEU A 207 19.13 -12.01 -17.73
C LEU A 207 19.94 -12.75 -18.82
N PRO A 208 19.28 -13.36 -19.81
CA PRO A 208 19.96 -13.92 -20.98
C PRO A 208 20.66 -12.81 -21.77
N ALA A 209 21.84 -13.12 -22.33
CA ALA A 209 22.66 -12.16 -23.08
C ALA A 209 21.98 -11.65 -24.37
N GLU A 210 21.20 -12.51 -25.02
CA GLU A 210 20.56 -12.20 -26.31
C GLU A 210 19.33 -11.29 -26.15
N HIS A 211 18.76 -11.20 -24.92
CA HIS A 211 17.58 -10.37 -24.61
C HIS A 211 16.42 -10.52 -25.63
N ASP A 212 16.20 -11.74 -26.12
CA ASP A 212 15.22 -12.12 -27.16
C ASP A 212 13.75 -12.08 -26.70
N TYR A 213 13.37 -11.07 -25.90
CA TYR A 213 12.02 -10.89 -25.41
C TYR A 213 11.35 -9.74 -26.16
N ASP A 214 10.19 -10.00 -26.75
CA ASP A 214 9.31 -8.97 -27.32
C ASP A 214 8.45 -8.30 -26.25
N LEU A 215 8.22 -8.98 -25.11
CA LEU A 215 7.44 -8.49 -23.98
C LEU A 215 8.20 -8.64 -22.66
N VAL A 216 8.30 -7.56 -21.90
CA VAL A 216 8.80 -7.57 -20.51
C VAL A 216 7.67 -7.18 -19.56
N VAL A 217 7.37 -8.04 -18.59
CA VAL A 217 6.38 -7.74 -17.55
C VAL A 217 7.07 -7.52 -16.21
N VAL A 218 6.74 -6.41 -15.55
CA VAL A 218 7.23 -6.10 -14.21
C VAL A 218 6.12 -6.31 -13.19
N GLU A 219 6.28 -7.28 -12.31
CA GLU A 219 5.46 -7.43 -11.10
C GLU A 219 6.04 -6.56 -9.99
N ALA A 220 5.22 -5.62 -9.52
CA ALA A 220 5.60 -4.67 -8.50
C ALA A 220 4.66 -4.73 -7.31
N GLN A 221 5.24 -4.68 -6.11
CA GLN A 221 4.48 -4.55 -4.88
C GLN A 221 4.36 -3.07 -4.48
N THR A 222 3.17 -2.67 -4.04
CA THR A 222 2.98 -1.35 -3.43
C THR A 222 3.29 -1.43 -1.95
N TRP A 223 4.28 -0.66 -1.49
CA TRP A 223 4.58 -0.47 -0.09
C TRP A 223 4.33 1.00 0.28
N PHE A 224 3.34 1.24 1.13
CA PHE A 224 2.86 2.58 1.48
C PHE A 224 2.49 3.40 0.24
N VAL A 225 3.31 4.39 -0.14
CA VAL A 225 3.08 5.32 -1.26
C VAL A 225 4.12 5.17 -2.38
N GLY A 226 4.87 4.08 -2.36
CA GLY A 226 5.96 3.82 -3.29
C GLY A 226 5.99 2.37 -3.78
N VAL A 227 6.90 2.11 -4.71
CA VAL A 227 7.24 0.78 -5.21
C VAL A 227 8.10 0.07 -4.16
N SER A 228 8.03 -1.26 -4.09
CA SER A 228 8.91 -2.02 -3.20
C SER A 228 10.39 -1.73 -3.50
N ALA A 229 11.19 -1.57 -2.45
CA ALA A 229 12.58 -1.16 -2.59
C ALA A 229 13.42 -2.07 -3.52
N PRO A 230 13.22 -3.41 -3.56
CA PRO A 230 13.90 -4.27 -4.53
C PRO A 230 13.51 -4.00 -5.98
N VAL A 231 12.24 -3.70 -6.27
CA VAL A 231 11.80 -3.36 -7.63
C VAL A 231 12.28 -1.97 -8.03
N GLU A 232 12.25 -0.99 -7.12
CA GLU A 232 12.83 0.34 -7.37
C GLU A 232 14.31 0.24 -7.76
N ALA A 233 15.06 -0.69 -7.17
CA ALA A 233 16.48 -0.88 -7.45
C ALA A 233 16.79 -1.29 -8.90
N VAL A 234 15.91 -2.06 -9.55
CA VAL A 234 16.06 -2.45 -10.96
C VAL A 234 16.20 -1.21 -11.85
N PHE A 235 15.42 -0.18 -11.55
CA PHE A 235 15.38 1.04 -12.34
C PHE A 235 16.41 2.08 -11.88
N GLN A 236 17.19 1.84 -10.82
CA GLN A 236 18.28 2.74 -10.42
C GLN A 236 19.62 2.34 -11.04
N ASP A 237 19.69 1.15 -11.62
CA ASP A 237 20.85 0.66 -12.34
C ASP A 237 20.64 0.84 -13.85
N GLU A 238 21.32 1.82 -14.43
CA GLU A 238 21.28 2.11 -15.87
C GLU A 238 21.78 0.92 -16.72
N GLY A 239 22.55 -0.01 -16.14
CA GLY A 239 22.96 -1.24 -16.81
C GLY A 239 21.78 -2.13 -17.20
N ASN A 240 20.61 -1.96 -16.58
CA ASN A 240 19.40 -2.69 -16.92
C ASN A 240 18.63 -2.05 -18.10
N ARG A 241 18.97 -0.85 -18.56
CA ARG A 241 18.23 -0.15 -19.63
C ARG A 241 18.09 -0.98 -20.90
N ALA A 242 19.18 -1.60 -21.35
CA ALA A 242 19.22 -2.39 -22.58
C ALA A 242 18.22 -3.57 -22.59
N PHE A 243 17.79 -4.04 -21.42
CA PHE A 243 16.77 -5.08 -21.30
C PHE A 243 15.35 -4.60 -21.60
N PHE A 244 15.07 -3.31 -21.45
CA PHE A 244 13.72 -2.75 -21.65
C PHE A 244 13.62 -1.92 -22.93
N GLU A 245 14.72 -1.32 -23.37
CA GLU A 245 14.77 -0.40 -24.50
C GLU A 245 14.18 -1.02 -25.77
N GLY A 246 13.25 -0.31 -26.40
CA GLY A 246 12.57 -0.70 -27.64
C GLY A 246 11.52 -1.82 -27.51
N ARG A 247 11.34 -2.40 -26.32
CA ARG A 247 10.45 -3.55 -26.10
C ARG A 247 9.08 -3.15 -25.58
N ASP A 248 8.11 -4.02 -25.81
CA ASP A 248 6.81 -3.89 -25.15
C ASP A 248 6.98 -4.19 -23.67
N ALA A 249 6.37 -3.38 -22.82
CA ALA A 249 6.40 -3.55 -21.39
C ALA A 249 5.01 -3.54 -20.77
N ALA A 250 4.77 -4.41 -19.80
CA ALA A 250 3.56 -4.40 -18.99
C ALA A 250 3.87 -4.32 -17.51
N VAL A 251 2.93 -3.78 -16.73
CA VAL A 251 3.05 -3.69 -15.28
C VAL A 251 1.89 -4.39 -14.61
N ILE A 252 2.20 -5.28 -13.67
CA ILE A 252 1.21 -5.82 -12.74
C ILE A 252 1.55 -5.38 -11.32
N VAL A 253 0.60 -4.77 -10.63
CA VAL A 253 0.78 -4.31 -9.25
C VAL A 253 -0.04 -5.16 -8.29
N VAL A 254 0.63 -5.91 -7.41
CA VAL A 254 -0.05 -6.64 -6.33
C VAL A 254 0.01 -5.82 -5.05
N CYS A 255 -1.15 -5.47 -4.51
CA CYS A 255 -1.23 -4.46 -3.45
C CYS A 255 -2.43 -4.66 -2.52
N ARG A 256 -2.48 -3.88 -1.44
CA ARG A 256 -3.64 -3.79 -0.52
C ARG A 256 -4.47 -2.51 -0.74
N GLY A 257 -4.00 -1.64 -1.62
CA GLY A 257 -4.42 -0.26 -1.76
C GLY A 257 -3.22 0.62 -2.11
N LEU A 258 -3.46 1.93 -2.19
CA LEU A 258 -2.45 2.96 -2.45
C LEU A 258 -1.59 2.80 -3.73
N TRP A 259 -2.00 1.93 -4.64
CA TRP A 259 -1.18 1.43 -5.74
C TRP A 259 -1.00 2.38 -6.90
N ARG A 260 -1.91 3.35 -7.07
CA ARG A 260 -1.93 4.22 -8.24
C ARG A 260 -0.57 4.90 -8.44
N ARG A 261 -0.03 5.53 -7.39
CA ARG A 261 1.27 6.21 -7.45
C ARG A 261 2.41 5.25 -7.79
N SER A 262 2.43 4.08 -7.16
CA SER A 262 3.47 3.07 -7.40
C SER A 262 3.42 2.52 -8.82
N GLN A 263 2.23 2.24 -9.35
CA GLN A 263 2.04 1.83 -10.74
C GLN A 263 2.60 2.88 -11.71
N ALA A 264 2.23 4.15 -11.52
CA ALA A 264 2.70 5.22 -12.39
C ALA A 264 4.20 5.49 -12.26
N MET A 265 4.81 5.21 -11.10
CA MET A 265 6.27 5.20 -10.96
C MET A 265 6.92 4.13 -11.82
N VAL A 266 6.44 2.88 -11.79
CA VAL A 266 7.00 1.79 -12.61
C VAL A 266 6.84 2.08 -14.10
N VAL A 267 5.68 2.59 -14.52
CA VAL A 267 5.44 2.98 -15.92
C VAL A 267 6.44 4.04 -16.38
N ARG A 268 6.64 5.11 -15.60
CA ARG A 268 7.65 6.14 -15.92
C ARG A 268 9.06 5.58 -15.99
N HIS A 269 9.40 4.65 -15.09
CA HIS A 269 10.71 4.02 -15.12
C HIS A 269 10.92 3.21 -16.41
N LEU A 270 9.89 2.48 -16.85
CA LEU A 270 9.89 1.74 -18.11
C LEU A 270 10.02 2.68 -19.32
N GLU A 271 9.21 3.74 -19.38
CA GLU A 271 9.27 4.76 -20.44
C GLU A 271 10.64 5.44 -20.50
N ARG A 272 11.23 5.80 -19.34
CA ARG A 272 12.59 6.37 -19.25
C ARG A 272 13.67 5.40 -19.73
N PHE A 273 13.44 4.11 -19.61
CA PHE A 273 14.31 3.07 -20.15
C PHE A 273 14.00 2.73 -21.61
N GLY A 274 13.15 3.52 -22.28
CA GLY A 274 12.83 3.36 -23.69
C GLY A 274 11.85 2.23 -24.00
N ALA A 275 11.18 1.68 -22.98
CA ALA A 275 10.17 0.65 -23.16
C ALA A 275 8.83 1.27 -23.58
N ARG A 276 8.05 0.51 -24.35
CA ARG A 276 6.72 0.89 -24.80
C ARG A 276 5.68 0.22 -23.92
N VAL A 277 5.02 0.97 -23.06
CA VAL A 277 4.07 0.39 -22.09
C VAL A 277 2.77 -0.01 -22.80
N VAL A 278 2.50 -1.31 -22.86
CA VAL A 278 1.34 -1.92 -23.56
C VAL A 278 0.23 -2.37 -22.62
N GLY A 279 0.44 -2.31 -21.31
CA GLY A 279 -0.61 -2.63 -20.36
C GLY A 279 -0.19 -2.39 -18.93
N SER A 280 -1.15 -2.00 -18.10
CA SER A 280 -0.91 -1.81 -16.67
C SER A 280 -2.15 -2.14 -15.87
N ARG A 281 -2.00 -3.00 -14.85
CA ARG A 281 -3.13 -3.40 -14.01
C ARG A 281 -2.73 -3.64 -12.56
N ALA A 282 -3.57 -3.17 -11.64
CA ALA A 282 -3.41 -3.41 -10.21
C ALA A 282 -4.44 -4.40 -9.70
N TYR A 283 -3.99 -5.27 -8.80
CA TYR A 283 -4.80 -6.28 -8.13
C TYR A 283 -4.71 -6.07 -6.63
N GLU A 284 -5.84 -5.67 -6.06
CA GLU A 284 -5.99 -5.49 -4.63
C GLU A 284 -6.33 -6.82 -3.96
N HIS A 285 -5.78 -7.04 -2.77
CA HIS A 285 -6.17 -8.20 -2.00
C HIS A 285 -7.63 -8.08 -1.50
N ALA A 286 -8.22 -9.23 -1.22
CA ALA A 286 -9.61 -9.34 -0.77
C ALA A 286 -9.88 -8.72 0.61
N GLY A 287 -11.16 -8.42 0.84
CA GLY A 287 -11.73 -7.99 2.12
C GLY A 287 -12.12 -6.52 2.18
N ARG A 288 -12.58 -6.09 3.35
CA ARG A 288 -12.98 -4.70 3.64
C ARG A 288 -12.16 -4.10 4.78
N GLU A 289 -12.04 -2.77 4.80
CA GLU A 289 -11.52 -2.08 5.97
C GLU A 289 -12.51 -2.13 7.14
N PRO A 290 -12.04 -2.21 8.39
CA PRO A 290 -10.63 -2.21 8.82
C PRO A 290 -10.00 -3.61 8.94
N SER A 291 -10.79 -4.67 8.73
CA SER A 291 -10.30 -6.07 8.83
C SER A 291 -9.10 -6.33 7.93
N ARG A 292 -9.04 -5.71 6.74
CA ARG A 292 -7.89 -5.80 5.83
C ARG A 292 -6.59 -5.27 6.45
N LEU A 293 -6.63 -4.12 7.11
CA LEU A 293 -5.48 -3.52 7.78
C LEU A 293 -4.98 -4.40 8.95
N PHE A 294 -5.90 -4.82 9.83
CA PHE A 294 -5.53 -5.64 10.98
C PHE A 294 -5.01 -7.02 10.57
N THR A 295 -5.59 -7.63 9.53
CA THR A 295 -5.09 -8.90 8.96
C THR A 295 -3.67 -8.73 8.42
N LEU A 296 -3.38 -7.62 7.72
CA LEU A 296 -2.03 -7.34 7.23
C LEU A 296 -1.04 -7.21 8.38
N ALA A 297 -1.34 -6.39 9.38
CA ALA A 297 -0.44 -6.18 10.52
C ALA A 297 -0.13 -7.50 11.24
N ALA A 298 -1.16 -8.30 11.50
CA ALA A 298 -0.99 -9.60 12.15
C ALA A 298 -0.24 -10.60 11.26
N TYR A 299 -0.51 -10.63 9.96
CA TYR A 299 0.17 -11.51 9.00
C TYR A 299 1.64 -11.16 8.82
N LEU A 300 1.99 -9.87 8.74
CA LEU A 300 3.38 -9.42 8.67
C LEU A 300 4.18 -9.78 9.92
N ALA A 301 3.54 -9.77 11.09
CA ALA A 301 4.18 -10.13 12.35
C ALA A 301 4.28 -11.65 12.56
N THR A 302 3.25 -12.42 12.18
CA THR A 302 3.14 -13.84 12.55
C THR A 302 3.49 -14.80 11.42
N GLY A 303 3.39 -14.37 10.16
CA GLY A 303 3.51 -15.25 9.00
C GLY A 303 2.27 -16.08 8.70
N GLU A 304 1.27 -16.08 9.59
CA GLU A 304 0.07 -16.93 9.50
C GLU A 304 -1.19 -16.09 9.33
N ALA A 305 -1.96 -16.35 8.28
CA ALA A 305 -3.24 -15.66 8.08
C ALA A 305 -4.27 -16.09 9.14
N GLY A 306 -5.12 -15.16 9.58
CA GLY A 306 -6.15 -15.44 10.59
C GLY A 306 -5.63 -15.71 12.01
N ARG A 307 -4.36 -15.40 12.29
CA ARG A 307 -3.76 -15.41 13.64
C ARG A 307 -3.59 -13.97 14.16
N PRO A 308 -3.64 -13.76 15.49
CA PRO A 308 -3.91 -14.76 16.52
C PRO A 308 -5.40 -15.15 16.59
N ARG A 309 -5.69 -16.38 17.04
CA ARG A 309 -7.04 -16.95 16.99
C ARG A 309 -8.08 -16.18 17.82
N TRP A 310 -7.66 -15.47 18.86
CA TRP A 310 -8.55 -14.65 19.69
C TRP A 310 -9.06 -13.38 18.98
N LEU A 311 -8.45 -12.98 17.85
CA LEU A 311 -8.89 -11.88 16.99
C LEU A 311 -9.65 -12.34 15.75
N ARG A 312 -10.10 -13.60 15.66
CA ARG A 312 -10.76 -14.16 14.46
C ARG A 312 -12.03 -13.44 14.02
N TRP A 313 -12.72 -12.74 14.92
CA TRP A 313 -13.88 -11.92 14.59
C TRP A 313 -13.52 -10.65 13.79
N LEU A 314 -12.26 -10.19 13.89
CA LEU A 314 -11.75 -9.00 13.21
C LEU A 314 -10.87 -9.36 12.01
N LEU A 315 -10.09 -10.45 12.11
CA LEU A 315 -9.12 -10.87 11.10
C LEU A 315 -9.74 -11.76 10.02
N GLN A 316 -9.24 -11.64 8.81
CA GLN A 316 -9.66 -12.49 7.70
C GLN A 316 -8.95 -13.85 7.78
N PRO A 317 -9.66 -14.93 7.40
CA PRO A 317 -9.09 -16.28 7.40
C PRO A 317 -8.03 -16.48 6.30
N ARG A 318 -8.05 -15.64 5.25
CA ARG A 318 -7.13 -15.71 4.12
C ARG A 318 -6.41 -14.38 3.94
N TYR A 319 -5.15 -14.47 3.54
CA TYR A 319 -4.33 -13.36 3.10
C TYR A 319 -3.91 -13.58 1.64
N GLY A 320 -3.99 -12.53 0.82
CA GLY A 320 -3.61 -12.58 -0.59
C GLY A 320 -4.71 -12.10 -1.54
N LEU A 321 -4.50 -12.35 -2.82
CA LEU A 321 -5.50 -12.16 -3.87
C LEU A 321 -6.64 -13.19 -3.72
N SER A 322 -7.86 -12.81 -4.11
CA SER A 322 -8.97 -13.76 -4.24
C SER A 322 -8.77 -14.68 -5.44
N GLY A 323 -9.50 -15.81 -5.50
CA GLY A 323 -9.52 -16.68 -6.67
C GLY A 323 -9.89 -15.91 -7.94
N GLY A 324 -10.99 -15.15 -7.89
CA GLY A 324 -11.39 -14.29 -9.01
C GLY A 324 -10.31 -13.27 -9.41
N ALA A 325 -9.60 -12.65 -8.46
CA ALA A 325 -8.50 -11.75 -8.81
C ALA A 325 -7.34 -12.48 -9.51
N LEU A 326 -7.03 -13.73 -9.15
CA LEU A 326 -6.01 -14.53 -9.84
C LEU A 326 -6.46 -14.97 -11.24
N GLU A 327 -7.73 -15.33 -11.40
CA GLU A 327 -8.32 -15.59 -12.72
C GLU A 327 -8.28 -14.33 -13.59
N ASP A 328 -8.53 -13.15 -13.04
CA ASP A 328 -8.37 -11.88 -13.76
C ASP A 328 -6.92 -11.60 -14.14
N VAL A 329 -5.93 -12.03 -13.33
CA VAL A 329 -4.50 -11.94 -13.68
C VAL A 329 -4.18 -12.82 -14.88
N GLU A 330 -4.71 -14.04 -14.90
CA GLU A 330 -4.57 -14.97 -16.03
C GLU A 330 -5.20 -14.40 -17.30
N ARG A 331 -6.43 -13.86 -17.21
CA ARG A 331 -7.08 -13.19 -18.34
C ARG A 331 -6.30 -11.98 -18.84
N PHE A 332 -5.66 -11.23 -17.95
CA PHE A 332 -4.78 -10.13 -18.37
C PHE A 332 -3.54 -10.63 -19.11
N GLY A 333 -2.93 -11.74 -18.67
CA GLY A 333 -1.85 -12.39 -19.41
C GLY A 333 -2.28 -12.83 -20.82
N ALA A 334 -3.46 -13.43 -20.95
CA ALA A 334 -4.01 -13.82 -22.26
C ALA A 334 -4.28 -12.59 -23.15
N ALA A 335 -4.81 -11.51 -22.58
CA ALA A 335 -5.03 -10.25 -23.30
C ALA A 335 -3.72 -9.61 -23.79
N LEU A 336 -2.66 -9.63 -22.97
CA LEU A 336 -1.33 -9.17 -23.38
C LEU A 336 -0.76 -10.00 -24.54
N ALA A 337 -0.96 -11.33 -24.53
CA ALA A 337 -0.52 -12.19 -25.62
C ALA A 337 -1.33 -11.98 -26.92
N ALA A 338 -2.59 -11.57 -26.80
CA ALA A 338 -3.48 -11.30 -27.93
C ALA A 338 -3.43 -9.85 -28.43
N ARG A 339 -2.53 -9.00 -27.89
CA ARG A 339 -2.40 -7.59 -28.29
C ARG A 339 -2.10 -7.47 -29.79
N ARG A 340 -2.74 -6.52 -30.45
CA ARG A 340 -2.54 -6.25 -31.89
C ARG A 340 -1.20 -5.59 -32.14
N SER A 341 -0.60 -5.82 -33.29
CA SER A 341 0.61 -5.15 -33.78
C SER A 341 0.31 -3.79 -34.38
#